data_AF-A0A5J4Q3R9-F1
#
_entry.id   AF-A0A5J4Q3R9-F1
#
_cell.length_a   1.000
_cell.length_b   1.000
_cell.length_c   1.000
_cell.angle_alpha   90.00
_cell.angle_beta   90.00
_cell.angle_gamma   90.00
#
_symmetry.space_group_name_H-M   'P 1'
#
loop_
_entity.id
_entity.type
_entity.pdbx_description
1 polymer ?
#
loop_
_entity_poly.entity_id
_entity_poly.type
_entity_poly.pdbx_seq_one_letter_code
_entity_poly.pdbx_strand_id
1 'polypeptide(L)'
;EISDATISITSSFTKVCDGSTNGFRIYPDQYEDVVNAPDQRWTFGYTAGASEQIKYMFVDISFQNSHVGSYGAVNLIAQLGSSQGSYHLNYGLIYSQVVGSIAKKVLDIDIHTISKTYNGTDLVETADYDVYGIVPSDTNYNGVEAHYFNAHVGAGKSVSFSIVDLVEFDDHIISDYSLSSAITGVGEINKAVLTVTNTGISKVYNG
;
A
#
# COMPACT_ATOMS: atom_id res chain seq x y z
N GLU A 1 -15.12 -6.25 46.05
CA GLU A 1 -14.92 -5.15 45.10
C GLU A 1 -13.57 -5.37 44.44
N ILE A 2 -13.52 -5.41 43.12
CA ILE A 2 -12.25 -5.43 42.39
C ILE A 2 -11.81 -3.96 42.33
N SER A 3 -10.79 -3.62 43.10
CA SER A 3 -10.17 -2.29 43.06
C SER A 3 -9.53 -2.06 41.70
N ASP A 4 -9.80 -0.90 41.13
CA ASP A 4 -9.19 -0.27 39.95
C ASP A 4 -7.92 -0.97 39.44
N ALA A 5 -8.12 -1.93 38.54
CA ALA A 5 -7.04 -2.63 37.88
C ALA A 5 -6.73 -1.94 36.56
N THR A 6 -5.47 -1.54 36.38
CA THR A 6 -4.99 -0.86 35.18
C THR A 6 -4.22 -1.82 34.29
N ILE A 7 -4.45 -1.69 32.99
CA ILE A 7 -3.73 -2.40 31.94
C ILE A 7 -2.81 -1.39 31.25
N SER A 8 -1.52 -1.72 31.11
CA SER A 8 -0.51 -0.88 30.45
C SER A 8 0.09 -1.56 29.22
N ILE A 9 0.28 -0.77 28.15
CA ILE A 9 0.87 -1.22 26.88
C ILE A 9 2.06 -0.33 26.52
N THR A 10 3.21 -0.96 26.26
CA THR A 10 4.45 -0.32 25.79
C THR A 10 5.01 -1.15 24.62
N SER A 11 4.61 -0.83 23.40
CA SER A 11 5.04 -1.59 22.22
C SER A 11 4.98 -0.78 20.93
N SER A 12 5.70 -1.28 19.92
CA SER A 12 5.56 -0.86 18.53
C SER A 12 4.91 -1.96 17.69
N PHE A 13 4.15 -1.58 16.67
CA PHE A 13 3.60 -2.51 15.69
C PHE A 13 3.63 -1.93 14.28
N THR A 14 3.66 -2.81 13.27
CA THR A 14 3.66 -2.42 11.86
C THR A 14 2.68 -3.31 11.10
N LYS A 15 1.78 -2.70 10.32
CA LYS A 15 0.96 -3.40 9.31
C LYS A 15 1.33 -2.93 7.91
N VAL A 16 0.96 -3.70 6.89
CA VAL A 16 1.01 -3.23 5.49
C VAL A 16 -0.29 -2.49 5.18
N CYS A 17 -0.23 -1.45 4.34
CA CYS A 17 -1.41 -0.74 3.88
C CYS A 17 -2.39 -1.71 3.19
N ASP A 18 -3.64 -1.66 3.64
CA ASP A 18 -4.76 -2.49 3.20
C ASP A 18 -6.07 -1.69 3.10
N GLY A 19 -5.99 -0.36 3.17
CA GLY A 19 -7.14 0.55 3.17
C GLY A 19 -7.98 0.55 4.46
N SER A 20 -7.52 -0.15 5.51
CA SER A 20 -8.24 -0.23 6.79
C SER A 20 -7.49 0.45 7.92
N THR A 21 -8.25 1.11 8.79
CA THR A 21 -7.80 1.60 10.09
C THR A 21 -7.60 0.49 11.12
N ASN A 22 -8.07 -0.73 10.85
CA ASN A 22 -7.92 -1.84 11.77
C ASN A 22 -6.44 -2.16 11.97
N GLY A 23 -5.98 -2.14 13.22
CA GLY A 23 -4.63 -2.54 13.58
C GLY A 23 -4.62 -3.96 14.12
N PHE A 24 -4.34 -4.08 15.42
CA PHE A 24 -4.00 -5.35 16.05
C PHE A 24 -4.87 -5.65 17.26
N ARG A 25 -5.16 -6.94 17.45
CA ARG A 25 -5.76 -7.46 18.66
C ARG A 25 -4.68 -8.10 19.54
N ILE A 26 -4.53 -7.59 20.75
CA ILE A 26 -3.53 -8.01 21.73
C ILE A 26 -4.21 -8.85 22.81
N TYR A 27 -3.76 -10.09 22.96
CA TYR A 27 -4.19 -11.00 24.03
C TYR A 27 -3.12 -11.06 25.14
N PRO A 28 -3.52 -11.30 26.40
CA PRO A 28 -2.57 -11.61 27.47
C PRO A 28 -1.84 -12.93 27.19
N ASP A 29 -0.56 -13.02 27.60
CA ASP A 29 0.45 -14.08 27.37
C ASP A 29 0.07 -15.52 27.85
N GLN A 30 -1.21 -15.83 28.09
CA GLN A 30 -1.70 -17.13 28.56
C GLN A 30 -2.78 -17.75 27.65
N TYR A 31 -3.07 -17.17 26.49
CA TYR A 31 -3.96 -17.79 25.49
C TYR A 31 -3.15 -18.12 24.22
N GLU A 32 -2.48 -19.28 24.27
CA GLU A 32 -1.95 -19.96 23.08
C GLU A 32 -3.12 -20.48 22.22
N ASP A 33 -3.92 -19.60 21.64
CA ASP A 33 -4.62 -19.92 20.39
C ASP A 33 -4.15 -18.88 19.37
N VAL A 34 -3.06 -19.29 18.75
CA VAL A 34 -2.29 -18.61 17.72
C VAL A 34 -3.23 -18.20 16.58
N VAL A 35 -3.62 -16.93 16.52
CA VAL A 35 -3.85 -16.32 15.22
C VAL A 35 -2.46 -16.23 14.60
N ASN A 36 -2.15 -17.16 13.69
CA ASN A 36 -0.88 -17.27 12.98
C ASN A 36 -0.66 -16.00 12.13
N ALA A 37 -0.27 -14.91 12.77
CA ALA A 37 0.48 -13.82 12.17
C ALA A 37 1.89 -13.93 12.79
N PRO A 38 2.93 -14.28 12.02
CA PRO A 38 4.23 -14.76 12.53
C PRO A 38 5.05 -13.78 13.39
N ASP A 39 4.57 -12.57 13.68
CA ASP A 39 5.39 -11.49 14.24
C ASP A 39 4.92 -10.93 15.60
N GLN A 40 4.06 -11.64 16.36
CA GLN A 40 3.41 -11.04 17.54
C GLN A 40 3.61 -11.82 18.84
N ARG A 41 4.55 -11.37 19.68
CA ARG A 41 4.66 -11.71 21.10
C ARG A 41 4.73 -10.41 21.90
N TRP A 42 3.88 -10.24 22.90
CA TRP A 42 3.76 -8.98 23.63
C TRP A 42 3.63 -9.17 25.13
N THR A 43 4.42 -8.41 25.88
CA THR A 43 4.33 -8.38 27.34
C THR A 43 3.18 -7.49 27.77
N PHE A 44 2.12 -8.13 28.29
CA PHE A 44 0.94 -7.47 28.85
C PHE A 44 1.15 -7.23 30.36
N GLY A 45 1.37 -5.98 30.77
CA GLY A 45 1.49 -5.62 32.18
C GLY A 45 0.13 -5.34 32.78
N TYR A 46 -0.28 -6.13 33.77
CA TYR A 46 -1.51 -5.91 34.53
C TYR A 46 -1.24 -5.87 36.03
N THR A 47 -1.98 -5.02 36.74
CA THR A 47 -2.11 -5.07 38.21
C THR A 47 -3.58 -5.34 38.51
N ALA A 48 -3.94 -6.59 38.79
CA ALA A 48 -5.34 -6.97 39.01
C ALA A 48 -5.48 -7.99 40.14
N GLY A 49 -6.58 -7.86 40.91
CA GLY A 49 -6.87 -8.73 42.06
C GLY A 49 -7.49 -10.10 41.71
N ALA A 50 -7.86 -10.37 40.45
CA ALA A 50 -8.50 -11.62 40.02
C ALA A 50 -7.98 -12.09 38.64
N SER A 51 -7.01 -13.01 38.65
CA SER A 51 -6.28 -13.48 37.45
C SER A 51 -7.12 -14.27 36.44
N GLU A 52 -8.21 -14.93 36.85
CA GLU A 52 -9.02 -15.78 35.96
C GLU A 52 -9.85 -14.99 34.92
N GLN A 53 -10.30 -13.77 35.27
CA GLN A 53 -11.12 -12.95 34.37
C GLN A 53 -10.29 -12.30 33.25
N ILE A 54 -9.00 -12.09 33.50
CA ILE A 54 -8.07 -11.45 32.56
C ILE A 54 -7.81 -12.33 31.35
N LYS A 55 -7.92 -13.66 31.51
CA LYS A 55 -7.68 -14.64 30.43
C LYS A 55 -8.53 -14.39 29.18
N TYR A 56 -9.70 -13.79 29.34
CA TYR A 56 -10.62 -13.53 28.23
C TYR A 56 -10.54 -12.10 27.69
N MET A 57 -9.76 -11.24 28.31
CA MET A 57 -9.65 -9.84 27.90
C MET A 57 -8.65 -9.68 26.75
N PHE A 58 -8.88 -8.69 25.91
CA PHE A 58 -7.97 -8.30 24.83
C PHE A 58 -8.02 -6.79 24.62
N VAL A 59 -7.02 -6.24 23.92
CA VAL A 59 -7.03 -4.84 23.48
C VAL A 59 -7.02 -4.80 21.97
N ASP A 60 -8.01 -4.13 21.38
CA ASP A 60 -7.98 -3.75 19.97
C ASP A 60 -7.30 -2.39 19.84
N ILE A 61 -6.29 -2.32 18.98
CA ILE A 61 -5.65 -1.06 18.60
C ILE A 61 -5.95 -0.80 17.13
N SER A 62 -6.54 0.36 16.83
CA SER A 62 -6.75 0.85 15.47
C SER A 62 -6.03 2.18 15.25
N PHE A 63 -5.82 2.52 13.99
CA PHE A 63 -5.26 3.78 13.55
C PHE A 63 -6.38 4.80 13.33
N GLN A 64 -6.11 6.09 13.47
CA GLN A 64 -7.08 7.14 13.13
C GLN A 64 -7.28 7.31 11.62
N ASN A 65 -6.31 6.88 10.80
CA ASN A 65 -6.43 6.82 9.34
C ASN A 65 -5.74 5.56 8.81
N SER A 66 -5.95 5.26 7.53
CA SER A 66 -5.45 4.04 6.87
C SER A 66 -4.18 4.25 6.03
N HIS A 67 -3.59 5.44 6.06
CA HIS A 67 -2.46 5.79 5.19
C HIS A 67 -1.12 5.33 5.74
N VAL A 68 -0.12 5.26 4.88
CA VAL A 68 1.26 4.94 5.25
C VAL A 68 1.84 6.03 6.14
N GLY A 69 2.53 5.60 7.19
CA GLY A 69 3.13 6.54 8.12
C GLY A 69 3.56 5.91 9.44
N SER A 70 4.03 6.77 10.33
CA SER A 70 4.35 6.45 11.72
C SER A 70 3.39 7.20 12.64
N TYR A 71 2.85 6.49 13.62
CA TYR A 71 1.75 6.91 14.47
C TYR A 71 2.18 6.79 15.93
N GLY A 72 2.13 7.91 16.65
CA GLY A 72 2.24 7.89 18.11
C GLY A 72 0.91 7.53 18.78
N ALA A 73 0.94 7.35 20.10
CA ALA A 73 -0.22 6.94 20.90
C ALA A 73 -1.48 7.81 20.66
N VAL A 74 -1.30 9.10 20.42
CA VAL A 74 -2.41 10.04 20.16
C VAL A 74 -3.14 9.82 18.84
N ASN A 75 -2.52 9.12 17.89
CA ASN A 75 -3.10 8.80 16.58
C ASN A 75 -3.60 7.35 16.50
N LEU A 76 -3.62 6.67 17.64
CA LEU A 76 -4.12 5.31 17.79
C LEU A 76 -5.35 5.34 18.70
N ILE A 77 -6.27 4.43 18.45
CA ILE A 77 -7.44 4.20 19.29
C ILE A 77 -7.25 2.82 19.90
N ALA A 78 -7.14 2.75 21.22
CA ALA A 78 -7.12 1.47 21.93
C ALA A 78 -8.44 1.26 22.68
N GLN A 79 -9.04 0.09 22.47
CA GLN A 79 -10.28 -0.32 23.12
C GLN A 79 -10.08 -1.66 23.81
N LEU A 80 -10.57 -1.76 25.05
CA LEU A 80 -10.57 -3.00 25.80
C LEU A 80 -11.81 -3.83 25.43
N GLY A 81 -11.59 -5.12 25.17
CA GLY A 81 -12.64 -6.08 24.86
C GLY A 81 -12.49 -7.38 25.66
N SER A 82 -13.45 -8.28 25.50
CA SER A 82 -13.43 -9.61 26.10
C SER A 82 -14.09 -10.64 25.18
N SER A 83 -13.54 -11.85 25.13
CA SER A 83 -14.13 -13.00 24.45
C SER A 83 -15.24 -13.67 25.28
N GLN A 84 -15.32 -13.35 26.58
CA GLN A 84 -16.38 -13.79 27.47
C GLN A 84 -16.98 -12.60 28.23
N GLY A 85 -18.11 -12.09 27.75
CA GLY A 85 -18.95 -11.12 28.47
C GLY A 85 -18.28 -9.81 28.93
N SER A 86 -18.97 -9.10 29.82
CA SER A 86 -18.67 -7.70 30.22
C SER A 86 -17.50 -7.53 31.16
N TYR A 87 -16.59 -8.51 31.31
CA TYR A 87 -15.47 -8.39 32.25
C TYR A 87 -14.58 -7.17 31.95
N HIS A 88 -14.43 -6.79 30.68
CA HIS A 88 -13.65 -5.62 30.28
C HIS A 88 -14.16 -4.29 30.88
N LEU A 89 -15.45 -4.17 31.20
CA LEU A 89 -16.01 -2.96 31.81
C LEU A 89 -15.56 -2.75 33.26
N ASN A 90 -15.00 -3.77 33.90
CA ASN A 90 -14.48 -3.70 35.26
C ASN A 90 -13.04 -3.15 35.33
N TYR A 91 -12.42 -2.81 34.20
CA TYR A 91 -11.00 -2.45 34.12
C TYR A 91 -10.80 -1.14 33.36
N GLY A 92 -9.82 -0.35 33.79
CA GLY A 92 -9.38 0.85 33.09
C GLY A 92 -8.23 0.52 32.13
N LEU A 93 -8.33 0.96 30.88
CA LEU A 93 -7.24 0.88 29.92
C LEU A 93 -6.38 2.14 29.99
N ILE A 94 -5.08 2.00 30.22
CA ILE A 94 -4.11 3.10 30.21
C ILE A 94 -3.01 2.78 29.20
N TYR A 95 -2.76 3.68 28.27
CA TYR A 95 -1.68 3.55 27.30
C TYR A 95 -1.12 4.94 26.98
N SER A 96 0.20 5.07 26.97
CA SER A 96 0.86 6.37 26.73
C SER A 96 2.08 6.28 25.82
N GLN A 97 2.58 5.07 25.53
CA GLN A 97 3.82 4.86 24.77
C GLN A 97 3.67 3.85 23.63
N VAL A 98 2.45 3.65 23.16
CA VAL A 98 2.21 2.77 22.01
C VAL A 98 2.51 3.56 20.74
N VAL A 99 3.29 2.95 19.85
CA VAL A 99 3.53 3.48 18.51
C VAL A 99 3.11 2.45 17.48
N GLY A 100 2.61 2.90 16.34
CA GLY A 100 2.20 2.07 15.22
C GLY A 100 2.79 2.59 13.93
N SER A 101 2.94 1.74 12.92
CA SER A 101 3.23 2.17 11.57
C SER A 101 2.42 1.39 10.54
N ILE A 102 2.12 2.07 9.44
CA ILE A 102 1.56 1.47 8.24
C ILE A 102 2.66 1.55 7.17
N ALA A 103 3.13 0.40 6.72
CA ALA A 103 4.13 0.26 5.67
C ALA A 103 3.47 0.28 4.29
N LYS A 104 4.24 0.73 3.29
CA LYS A 104 3.79 0.78 1.90
C LYS A 104 3.34 -0.57 1.39
N LYS A 105 2.27 -0.57 0.61
CA LYS A 105 1.88 -1.71 -0.21
C LYS A 105 2.79 -1.78 -1.43
N VAL A 106 3.47 -2.91 -1.63
CA VAL A 106 4.26 -3.14 -2.83
C VAL A 106 3.30 -3.52 -3.95
N LEU A 107 3.39 -2.78 -5.05
CA LEU A 107 2.71 -3.07 -6.31
C LEU A 107 3.62 -3.91 -7.19
N ASP A 108 2.98 -4.82 -7.91
CA ASP A 108 3.62 -5.63 -8.93
C ASP A 108 3.12 -5.21 -10.31
N ILE A 109 3.93 -5.47 -11.34
CA ILE A 109 3.59 -5.15 -12.72
C ILE A 109 3.75 -6.41 -13.55
N ASP A 110 2.66 -6.83 -14.19
CA ASP A 110 2.73 -7.84 -15.24
C ASP A 110 2.95 -7.14 -16.58
N ILE A 111 4.03 -7.53 -17.27
CA ILE A 111 4.47 -6.88 -18.50
C ILE A 111 4.02 -7.74 -19.68
N HIS A 112 3.21 -7.17 -20.55
CA HIS A 112 2.85 -7.78 -21.83
C HIS A 112 3.90 -7.48 -22.91
N THR A 113 3.53 -7.70 -24.17
CA THR A 113 4.37 -7.25 -25.28
C THR A 113 4.30 -5.74 -25.38
N ILE A 114 5.37 -5.05 -25.00
CA ILE A 114 5.48 -3.60 -25.12
C ILE A 114 5.92 -3.24 -26.54
N SER A 115 5.01 -2.65 -27.31
CA SER A 115 5.32 -2.21 -28.67
C SER A 115 4.39 -1.11 -29.14
N LYS A 116 4.95 -0.07 -29.77
CA LYS A 116 4.17 1.00 -30.39
C LYS A 116 4.67 1.37 -31.77
N THR A 117 3.85 2.08 -32.54
CA THR A 117 4.32 2.82 -33.72
C THR A 117 4.82 4.19 -33.29
N TYR A 118 5.93 4.64 -33.90
CA TYR A 118 6.52 5.94 -33.61
C TYR A 118 5.49 7.07 -33.70
N ASN A 119 5.28 7.77 -32.59
CA ASN A 119 4.39 8.93 -32.48
C ASN A 119 5.09 10.15 -31.85
N GLY A 120 6.42 10.11 -31.72
CA GLY A 120 7.22 11.19 -31.14
C GLY A 120 7.29 11.19 -29.61
N THR A 121 6.65 10.24 -28.90
CA THR A 121 6.72 10.12 -27.44
C THR A 121 7.42 8.83 -27.00
N ASP A 122 8.02 8.86 -25.81
CA ASP A 122 8.62 7.70 -25.15
C ASP A 122 7.67 7.02 -24.15
N LEU A 123 6.40 7.44 -24.08
CA LEU A 123 5.40 6.84 -23.22
C LEU A 123 5.00 5.45 -23.77
N VAL A 124 4.96 4.46 -22.86
CA VAL A 124 4.40 3.12 -23.08
C VAL A 124 2.89 3.18 -22.92
N GLU A 125 2.15 2.44 -23.74
CA GLU A 125 0.69 2.42 -23.65
C GLU A 125 0.25 1.60 -22.44
N THR A 126 -0.79 2.07 -21.73
CA THR A 126 -1.28 1.39 -20.51
C THR A 126 -1.85 0.00 -20.78
N ALA A 127 -2.15 -0.36 -22.04
CA ALA A 127 -2.55 -1.71 -22.41
C ALA A 127 -1.38 -2.72 -22.42
N ASP A 128 -0.13 -2.24 -22.41
CA ASP A 128 1.06 -3.09 -22.49
C ASP A 128 1.48 -3.66 -21.13
N TYR A 129 0.81 -3.29 -20.04
CA TYR A 129 1.10 -3.79 -18.70
C TYR A 129 -0.12 -3.68 -17.78
N ASP A 130 -0.19 -4.57 -16.79
CA ASP A 130 -1.18 -4.54 -15.72
C ASP A 130 -0.51 -4.25 -14.38
N VAL A 131 -1.18 -3.49 -13.51
CA VAL A 131 -0.72 -3.19 -12.15
C VAL A 131 -1.52 -3.98 -11.13
N TYR A 132 -0.82 -4.70 -10.25
CA TYR A 132 -1.42 -5.55 -9.22
C TYR A 132 -1.06 -5.10 -7.81
N GLY A 133 -1.89 -5.52 -6.84
CA GLY A 133 -1.68 -5.25 -5.42
C GLY A 133 -2.33 -3.96 -4.91
N ILE A 134 -3.10 -3.27 -5.76
CA ILE A 134 -3.92 -2.11 -5.40
C ILE A 134 -4.97 -2.55 -4.38
N VAL A 135 -5.14 -1.77 -3.32
CA VAL A 135 -6.18 -2.01 -2.32
C VAL A 135 -7.55 -1.80 -2.98
N PRO A 136 -8.53 -2.72 -2.80
CA PRO A 136 -9.82 -2.63 -3.49
C PRO A 136 -10.64 -1.34 -3.22
N SER A 137 -10.41 -0.67 -2.08
CA SER A 137 -11.03 0.63 -1.77
C SER A 137 -10.48 1.79 -2.59
N ASP A 138 -9.31 1.64 -3.18
CA ASP A 138 -8.55 2.71 -3.80
C ASP A 138 -8.89 2.79 -5.29
N THR A 139 -10.15 3.07 -5.59
CA THR A 139 -10.72 2.98 -6.94
C THR A 139 -10.17 4.02 -7.93
N ASN A 140 -9.47 5.04 -7.44
CA ASN A 140 -8.91 6.14 -8.25
C ASN A 140 -7.40 5.99 -8.50
N TYR A 141 -6.83 4.80 -8.26
CA TYR A 141 -5.42 4.56 -8.51
C TYR A 141 -5.10 4.57 -10.01
N ASN A 142 -4.38 5.59 -10.47
CA ASN A 142 -3.86 5.72 -11.85
C ASN A 142 -2.35 5.98 -11.88
N GLY A 143 -1.65 5.71 -10.77
CA GLY A 143 -0.34 6.28 -10.49
C GLY A 143 0.86 5.47 -10.96
N VAL A 144 0.79 4.68 -12.02
CA VAL A 144 1.99 4.07 -12.64
C VAL A 144 2.12 4.55 -14.07
N GLU A 145 3.30 5.04 -14.43
CA GLU A 145 3.68 5.29 -15.82
C GLU A 145 4.91 4.49 -16.20
N ALA A 146 5.04 4.24 -17.51
CA ALA A 146 6.14 3.50 -18.08
C ALA A 146 6.70 4.24 -19.30
N HIS A 147 8.03 4.31 -19.38
CA HIS A 147 8.73 5.01 -20.45
C HIS A 147 9.79 4.13 -21.10
N TYR A 148 9.85 4.18 -22.43
CA TYR A 148 11.02 3.74 -23.19
C TYR A 148 12.22 4.64 -22.86
N PHE A 149 13.44 4.10 -22.95
CA PHE A 149 14.66 4.89 -22.76
C PHE A 149 14.76 6.16 -23.63
N ASN A 150 14.16 6.13 -24.83
CA ASN A 150 13.93 7.30 -25.67
C ASN A 150 12.85 7.01 -26.72
N ALA A 151 12.31 8.06 -27.35
CA ALA A 151 11.25 7.95 -28.35
C ALA A 151 11.69 7.40 -29.74
N HIS A 152 12.98 7.14 -29.98
CA HIS A 152 13.44 6.71 -31.31
C HIS A 152 13.11 5.25 -31.61
N VAL A 153 12.83 4.96 -32.89
CA VAL A 153 12.60 3.61 -33.44
C VAL A 153 13.73 2.65 -33.06
N GLY A 154 13.37 1.42 -32.69
CA GLY A 154 14.30 0.35 -32.36
C GLY A 154 13.68 -0.73 -31.48
N ALA A 155 14.30 -1.91 -31.49
CA ALA A 155 13.90 -3.06 -30.67
C ALA A 155 14.80 -3.22 -29.43
N GLY A 156 14.34 -3.96 -28.42
CA GLY A 156 15.11 -4.27 -27.21
C GLY A 156 15.37 -3.04 -26.33
N LYS A 157 14.54 -2.00 -26.45
CA LYS A 157 14.68 -0.76 -25.69
C LYS A 157 14.30 -1.03 -24.23
N SER A 158 15.14 -0.61 -23.29
CA SER A 158 14.78 -0.65 -21.87
C SER A 158 13.55 0.20 -21.60
N VAL A 159 12.68 -0.33 -20.74
CA VAL A 159 11.48 0.34 -20.23
C VAL A 159 11.60 0.49 -18.72
N SER A 160 11.39 1.72 -18.23
CA SER A 160 11.36 2.04 -16.80
C SER A 160 9.94 2.32 -16.36
N PHE A 161 9.56 1.79 -15.20
CA PHE A 161 8.27 2.02 -14.55
C PHE A 161 8.47 2.90 -13.32
N SER A 162 7.57 3.86 -13.12
CA SER A 162 7.60 4.74 -11.95
C SER A 162 6.21 4.93 -11.39
N ILE A 163 6.11 5.07 -10.08
CA ILE A 163 4.90 5.61 -9.47
C ILE A 163 4.86 7.11 -9.76
N VAL A 164 3.76 7.58 -10.35
CA VAL A 164 3.52 8.98 -10.68
C VAL A 164 2.35 9.47 -9.85
N ASP A 165 2.54 10.62 -9.21
CA ASP A 165 1.51 11.29 -8.44
C ASP A 165 0.55 12.04 -9.39
N LEU A 166 -0.69 11.57 -9.50
CA LEU A 166 -1.77 12.24 -10.24
C LEU A 166 -2.68 12.91 -9.22
N VAL A 167 -2.38 14.17 -8.92
CA VAL A 167 -3.12 14.97 -7.93
C VAL A 167 -4.44 15.43 -8.55
N GLU A 168 -5.46 14.56 -8.56
CA GLU A 168 -6.81 14.95 -8.98
C GLU A 168 -7.82 14.99 -7.81
N PHE A 169 -7.45 14.58 -6.59
CA PHE A 169 -8.27 14.68 -5.37
C PHE A 169 -7.41 14.87 -4.10
N ASP A 170 -8.01 15.35 -3.01
CA ASP A 170 -7.30 15.73 -1.76
C ASP A 170 -6.64 14.55 -1.00
N ASP A 171 -6.99 13.30 -1.29
CA ASP A 171 -6.42 12.12 -0.64
C ASP A 171 -5.23 11.54 -1.42
N HIS A 172 -4.04 11.70 -0.83
CA HIS A 172 -2.75 11.31 -1.42
C HIS A 172 -2.47 9.81 -1.23
N ILE A 173 -3.32 8.95 -1.79
CA ILE A 173 -3.19 7.48 -1.69
C ILE A 173 -1.91 6.95 -2.32
N ILE A 174 -1.28 7.70 -3.23
CA ILE A 174 -0.09 7.27 -3.97
C ILE A 174 1.12 7.09 -3.05
N SER A 175 1.19 7.88 -1.98
CA SER A 175 2.20 7.74 -0.94
C SER A 175 2.13 6.38 -0.22
N ASP A 176 0.98 5.70 -0.29
CA ASP A 176 0.75 4.40 0.33
C ASP A 176 1.36 3.23 -0.43
N TYR A 177 1.83 3.48 -1.65
CA TYR A 177 2.33 2.46 -2.55
C TYR A 177 3.83 2.61 -2.85
N SER A 178 4.42 1.51 -3.29
CA SER A 178 5.77 1.41 -3.83
C SER A 178 5.80 0.40 -4.97
N LEU A 179 6.68 0.57 -5.95
CA LEU A 179 6.92 -0.47 -6.95
C LEU A 179 7.95 -1.47 -6.45
N SER A 180 7.79 -2.73 -6.85
CA SER A 180 8.84 -3.73 -6.70
C SER A 180 10.12 -3.28 -7.42
N SER A 181 11.25 -3.38 -6.73
CA SER A 181 12.58 -3.00 -7.28
C SER A 181 13.08 -3.93 -8.38
N ALA A 182 12.39 -5.05 -8.64
CA ALA A 182 12.76 -6.06 -9.63
C ALA A 182 12.12 -5.86 -11.01
N ILE A 183 11.28 -4.83 -11.20
CA ILE A 183 10.52 -4.66 -12.44
C ILE A 183 11.44 -4.11 -13.54
N THR A 184 11.70 -4.93 -14.57
CA THR A 184 12.46 -4.55 -15.76
C THR A 184 11.68 -4.92 -17.01
N GLY A 185 11.46 -3.97 -17.92
CA GLY A 185 10.81 -4.22 -19.22
C GLY A 185 11.72 -3.96 -20.40
N VAL A 186 11.42 -4.61 -21.52
CA VAL A 186 11.97 -4.27 -22.84
C VAL A 186 10.85 -4.14 -23.86
N GLY A 187 11.00 -3.23 -24.81
CA GLY A 187 10.00 -3.02 -25.85
C GLY A 187 10.55 -2.61 -27.21
N GLU A 188 9.65 -2.43 -28.16
CA GLU A 188 9.95 -2.04 -29.55
C GLU A 188 9.16 -0.79 -29.99
N ILE A 189 9.86 0.15 -30.63
CA ILE A 189 9.22 1.27 -31.33
C ILE A 189 9.36 1.03 -32.83
N ASN A 190 8.24 0.76 -33.49
CA ASN A 190 8.13 0.55 -34.93
C ASN A 190 8.15 1.86 -35.71
N LYS A 191 8.60 1.82 -36.96
CA LYS A 191 8.59 2.99 -37.86
C LYS A 191 7.16 3.41 -38.17
N ALA A 192 6.90 4.72 -38.12
CA ALA A 192 5.68 5.28 -38.70
C ALA A 192 5.74 5.24 -40.24
N VAL A 193 4.59 4.96 -40.87
CA VAL A 193 4.47 5.01 -42.33
C VAL A 193 4.29 6.46 -42.77
N LEU A 194 5.18 6.93 -43.65
CA LEU A 194 5.03 8.22 -44.32
C LEU A 194 4.57 7.99 -45.77
N THR A 195 3.37 8.45 -46.10
CA THR A 195 2.84 8.37 -47.47
C THR A 195 3.13 9.66 -48.22
N VAL A 196 3.86 9.57 -49.33
CA VAL A 196 4.08 10.69 -50.25
C VAL A 196 3.09 10.59 -51.39
N THR A 197 2.13 11.50 -51.44
CA THR A 197 1.17 11.60 -52.55
C THR A 197 1.72 12.58 -53.57
N ASN A 198 2.18 12.08 -54.72
CA ASN A 198 2.70 12.94 -55.79
C ASN A 198 1.55 13.31 -56.75
N THR A 199 1.04 14.54 -56.67
CA THR A 199 0.16 15.09 -57.70
C THR A 199 1.02 15.55 -58.88
N GLY A 200 1.20 14.67 -59.87
CA GLY A 200 1.80 14.92 -61.19
C GLY A 200 2.73 16.13 -61.30
N ILE A 201 4.04 15.93 -61.14
CA ILE A 201 5.03 16.99 -61.39
C ILE A 201 5.14 17.17 -62.90
N SER A 202 4.74 18.35 -63.41
CA SER A 202 4.99 18.75 -64.80
C SER A 202 5.98 19.92 -64.83
N LYS A 203 6.91 19.88 -65.78
CA LYS A 203 7.78 21.01 -66.14
C LYS A 203 7.41 21.45 -67.56
N VAL A 204 7.30 22.76 -67.77
CA VAL A 204 7.34 23.33 -69.12
C VAL A 204 8.81 23.48 -69.53
N TYR A 205 9.18 22.92 -70.68
CA TYR A 205 10.52 23.05 -71.27
C TYR A 205 10.90 24.53 -71.44
N ASN A 206 12.12 24.93 -71.02
CA ASN A 206 12.56 26.33 -70.99
C ASN A 206 13.88 26.62 -71.73
N GLY A 207 14.29 25.75 -72.66
CA GLY A 207 15.54 25.88 -73.42
C GLY A 207 16.63 24.99 -72.86
#